data_AF-A0A318XRF3-F1
#
_entry.id   AF-A0A318XRF3-F1
#
_cell.length_a   1.000
_cell.length_b   1.000
_cell.length_c   1.000
_cell.angle_alpha   90.00
_cell.angle_beta   90.00
_cell.angle_gamma   90.00
#
_symmetry.space_group_name_H-M   'P 1'
#
loop_
_entity.id
_entity.type
_entity.pdbx_description
1 polymer ?
#
loop_
_entity_poly.entity_id
_entity_poly.type
_entity_poly.pdbx_seq_one_letter_code
_entity_poly.pdbx_strand_id
1 'polypeptide(L)'
;MRHTDTYVDYISAIAHSFPSTPYIAVEKEVKYEAYAPEGFGTSDCIIIGGQTMYVIDFKYGKGVPVSAYKNPQMMLYALGAYTAYAILFLITNIKLVIVQPRLDSISEWELSLADLLAWGESIKPIAEKAFKGEGEYIQGEHCQFCRAAAICRKRMDENLQLEECGGITPPLITNEEVGQILLRAQNLASWVKKLESYALNECLNGNGITGWKAVHGKSTRQFTDQDSAFNTLKANGTNEVMLYERKPLTITQLEDLIGKAKFKELCSPYIETPPGKPTLVLESDKREAIQQIRAADIFKDEGRNDNEQ
;
A
#
# COMPACT_ATOMS: atom_id res chain seq x y z
N MET A 1 18.07 2.19 -9.68
CA MET A 1 18.10 1.63 -11.04
C MET A 1 17.20 0.41 -11.18
N ARG A 2 17.38 -0.66 -10.38
CA ARG A 2 16.60 -1.91 -10.51
C ARG A 2 15.05 -1.79 -10.66
N HIS A 3 14.41 -0.81 -10.03
CA HIS A 3 12.96 -0.65 -10.07
C HIS A 3 12.42 0.03 -11.34
N THR A 4 13.18 0.92 -11.96
CA THR A 4 12.82 1.50 -13.26
C THR A 4 13.02 0.49 -14.38
N ASP A 5 14.03 -0.38 -14.25
CA ASP A 5 14.31 -1.44 -15.22
C ASP A 5 13.12 -2.39 -15.36
N THR A 6 12.50 -2.82 -14.25
CA THR A 6 11.28 -3.66 -14.27
C THR A 6 10.13 -3.03 -15.06
N TYR A 7 9.96 -1.71 -14.97
CA TYR A 7 8.91 -1.00 -15.69
C TYR A 7 9.20 -0.93 -17.20
N VAL A 8 10.45 -0.60 -17.55
CA VAL A 8 10.90 -0.55 -18.96
C VAL A 8 10.86 -1.93 -19.60
N ASP A 9 11.29 -2.97 -18.89
CA ASP A 9 11.24 -4.37 -19.35
C ASP A 9 9.80 -4.79 -19.63
N TYR A 10 8.86 -4.42 -18.76
CA TYR A 10 7.45 -4.73 -18.93
C TYR A 10 6.83 -4.00 -20.14
N ILE A 11 7.08 -2.70 -20.29
CA ILE A 11 6.63 -1.93 -21.47
C ILE A 11 7.22 -2.54 -22.75
N SER A 12 8.51 -2.89 -22.73
CA SER A 12 9.19 -3.49 -23.86
C SER A 12 8.58 -4.84 -24.22
N ALA A 13 8.26 -5.68 -23.23
CA ALA A 13 7.61 -6.96 -23.45
C ALA A 13 6.25 -6.81 -24.14
N ILE A 14 5.43 -5.82 -23.72
CA ILE A 14 4.16 -5.51 -24.40
C ILE A 14 4.42 -5.05 -25.84
N ALA A 15 5.34 -4.12 -26.05
CA ALA A 15 5.60 -3.56 -27.38
C ALA A 15 6.03 -4.64 -28.39
N HIS A 16 6.86 -5.59 -27.96
CA HIS A 16 7.30 -6.73 -28.78
C HIS A 16 6.25 -7.84 -28.96
N SER A 17 5.18 -7.84 -28.15
CA SER A 17 4.10 -8.83 -28.28
C SER A 17 3.19 -8.57 -29.50
N PHE A 18 3.21 -7.35 -30.04
CA PHE A 18 2.41 -6.99 -31.19
C PHE A 18 3.06 -7.44 -32.51
N PRO A 19 2.28 -7.88 -33.50
CA PRO A 19 2.79 -8.32 -34.80
C PRO A 19 3.36 -7.15 -35.65
N SER A 20 2.98 -5.92 -35.33
CA SER A 20 3.49 -4.70 -35.95
C SER A 20 3.86 -3.69 -34.86
N THR A 21 4.72 -2.72 -35.19
CA THR A 21 5.15 -1.68 -34.26
C THR A 21 3.92 -0.92 -33.72
N PRO A 22 3.65 -0.99 -32.40
CA PRO A 22 2.53 -0.26 -31.81
C PRO A 22 2.88 1.23 -31.67
N TYR A 23 1.85 2.05 -31.53
CA TYR A 23 2.01 3.44 -31.13
C TYR A 23 2.26 3.50 -29.62
N ILE A 24 3.24 4.29 -29.19
CA ILE A 24 3.61 4.45 -27.78
C ILE A 24 3.66 5.94 -27.45
N ALA A 25 2.97 6.34 -26.38
CA ALA A 25 3.04 7.69 -25.83
C ALA A 25 3.40 7.61 -24.33
N VAL A 26 4.44 8.34 -23.93
CA VAL A 26 4.98 8.36 -22.57
C VAL A 26 4.69 9.72 -21.94
N GLU A 27 4.38 9.75 -20.64
CA GLU A 27 4.03 10.97 -19.87
C GLU A 27 2.94 11.80 -20.57
N LYS A 28 1.88 11.11 -21.02
CA LYS A 28 0.82 11.73 -21.81
C LYS A 28 -0.29 12.30 -20.94
N GLU A 29 -0.48 13.62 -21.00
CA GLU A 29 -1.70 14.24 -20.47
C GLU A 29 -2.94 13.72 -21.21
N VAL A 30 -3.92 13.24 -20.44
CA VAL A 30 -5.21 12.74 -20.88
C VAL A 30 -6.31 13.55 -20.22
N LYS A 31 -7.25 14.05 -21.03
CA LYS A 31 -8.39 14.86 -20.56
C LYS A 31 -9.65 14.00 -20.59
N TYR A 32 -10.34 13.93 -19.47
CA TYR A 32 -11.60 13.21 -19.31
C TYR A 32 -12.71 14.15 -18.81
N GLU A 33 -12.62 15.43 -19.16
CA GLU A 33 -13.53 16.51 -18.79
C GLU A 33 -15.00 16.25 -19.19
N ALA A 34 -15.21 15.44 -20.24
CA ALA A 34 -16.54 14.99 -20.65
C ALA A 34 -17.25 14.13 -19.59
N TYR A 35 -16.49 13.53 -18.66
CA TYR A 35 -16.99 12.62 -17.61
C TYR A 35 -16.88 13.19 -16.20
N ALA A 36 -15.87 14.01 -15.94
CA ALA A 36 -15.68 14.70 -14.66
C ALA A 36 -15.27 16.15 -14.94
N PRO A 37 -15.98 17.18 -14.43
CA PRO A 37 -15.66 18.58 -14.72
C PRO A 37 -14.18 18.91 -14.45
N GLU A 38 -13.53 19.58 -15.41
CA GLU A 38 -12.10 19.93 -15.37
C GLU A 38 -11.15 18.73 -15.16
N GLY A 39 -11.63 17.50 -15.42
CA GLY A 39 -10.90 16.27 -15.18
C GLY A 39 -9.76 16.02 -16.16
N PHE A 40 -8.54 15.91 -15.65
CA PHE A 40 -7.36 15.48 -16.42
C PHE A 40 -6.39 14.67 -15.54
N GLY A 41 -5.48 13.96 -16.20
CA GLY A 41 -4.35 13.31 -15.55
C GLY A 41 -3.20 13.06 -16.51
N THR A 42 -2.10 12.53 -16.01
CA THR A 42 -0.95 12.15 -16.81
C THR A 42 -0.80 10.65 -16.75
N SER A 43 -0.92 9.99 -17.91
CA SER A 43 -0.66 8.57 -18.04
C SER A 43 0.83 8.36 -18.28
N ASP A 44 1.49 7.56 -17.45
CA ASP A 44 2.92 7.31 -17.57
C ASP A 44 3.27 6.65 -18.92
N CYS A 45 2.47 5.67 -19.36
CA CYS A 45 2.60 5.10 -20.70
C CYS A 45 1.26 4.64 -21.28
N ILE A 46 1.04 4.94 -22.56
CA ILE A 46 -0.08 4.46 -23.38
C ILE A 46 0.50 3.70 -24.56
N ILE A 47 0.03 2.47 -24.80
CA ILE A 47 0.42 1.66 -25.96
C ILE A 47 -0.83 1.27 -26.74
N ILE A 48 -0.84 1.54 -28.04
CA ILE A 48 -1.96 1.18 -28.92
C ILE A 48 -1.43 0.28 -30.03
N GLY A 49 -1.96 -0.93 -30.12
CA GLY A 49 -1.62 -1.90 -31.16
C GLY A 49 -2.83 -2.74 -31.56
N GLY A 50 -3.02 -2.93 -32.86
CA GLY A 50 -4.23 -3.58 -33.39
C GLY A 50 -5.49 -2.81 -32.97
N GLN A 51 -6.35 -3.45 -32.17
CA GLN A 51 -7.57 -2.86 -31.61
C GLN A 51 -7.52 -2.71 -30.08
N THR A 52 -6.35 -2.89 -29.48
CA THR A 52 -6.17 -2.88 -28.02
C THR A 52 -5.36 -1.66 -27.59
N MET A 53 -5.87 -0.95 -26.59
CA MET A 53 -5.16 0.15 -25.92
C MET A 53 -4.77 -0.27 -24.50
N TYR A 54 -3.48 -0.19 -24.20
CA TYR A 54 -2.92 -0.34 -22.87
C TYR A 54 -2.74 1.03 -22.23
N VAL A 55 -3.18 1.16 -20.98
CA VAL A 55 -2.92 2.31 -20.10
C VAL A 55 -2.13 1.79 -18.91
N ILE A 56 -0.89 2.24 -18.79
CA ILE A 56 0.09 1.69 -17.85
C ILE A 56 0.53 2.81 -16.90
N ASP A 57 0.36 2.56 -15.60
CA ASP A 57 0.70 3.49 -14.51
C ASP A 57 1.75 2.84 -13.59
N PHE A 58 2.79 3.62 -13.27
CA PHE A 58 3.90 3.27 -12.42
C PHE A 58 3.65 3.77 -10.99
N LYS A 59 3.61 2.85 -10.03
CA LYS A 59 3.43 3.16 -8.62
C LYS A 59 4.67 2.78 -7.82
N TYR A 60 5.28 3.78 -7.17
CA TYR A 60 6.49 3.58 -6.33
C TYR A 60 6.22 3.41 -4.82
N GLY A 61 4.96 3.27 -4.43
CA GLY A 61 4.57 3.04 -3.03
C GLY A 61 5.11 1.71 -2.49
N LYS A 62 5.53 1.67 -1.22
CA LYS A 62 6.03 0.46 -0.52
C LYS A 62 5.00 -0.19 0.42
N GLY A 63 3.87 0.48 0.68
CA GLY A 63 3.00 0.14 1.80
C GLY A 63 1.67 -0.50 1.44
N VAL A 64 1.10 -0.19 0.27
CA VAL A 64 -0.24 -0.63 -0.12
C VAL A 64 -0.19 -1.14 -1.57
N PRO A 65 -0.54 -2.41 -1.84
CA PRO A 65 -0.70 -2.90 -3.20
C PRO A 65 -1.92 -2.23 -3.85
N VAL A 66 -1.79 -1.85 -5.11
CA VAL A 66 -2.80 -1.16 -5.90
C VAL A 66 -3.23 -2.08 -7.04
N SER A 67 -4.51 -2.43 -7.02
CA SER A 67 -5.11 -3.31 -8.02
C SER A 67 -5.55 -2.52 -9.25
N ALA A 68 -5.33 -3.06 -10.45
CA ALA A 68 -5.87 -2.54 -11.71
C ALA A 68 -7.35 -2.91 -11.91
N TYR A 69 -7.83 -3.99 -11.27
CA TYR A 69 -9.21 -4.45 -11.37
C TYR A 69 -10.20 -3.37 -10.93
N LYS A 70 -11.07 -2.93 -11.86
CA LYS A 70 -12.09 -1.87 -11.67
C LYS A 70 -11.54 -0.62 -10.98
N ASN A 71 -10.30 -0.24 -11.28
CA ASN A 71 -9.64 0.91 -10.67
C ASN A 71 -10.15 2.23 -11.27
N PRO A 72 -10.84 3.11 -10.52
CA PRO A 72 -11.43 4.33 -11.07
C PRO A 72 -10.39 5.30 -11.67
N GLN A 73 -9.19 5.40 -11.10
CA GLN A 73 -8.12 6.25 -11.65
C GLN A 73 -7.73 5.77 -13.04
N MET A 74 -7.44 4.48 -13.18
CA MET A 74 -7.04 3.89 -14.46
C MET A 74 -8.16 3.97 -15.51
N MET A 75 -9.41 3.79 -15.10
CA MET A 75 -10.56 3.91 -15.99
C MET A 75 -10.76 5.35 -16.48
N LEU A 76 -10.58 6.37 -15.63
CA LEU A 76 -10.58 7.78 -16.06
C LEU A 76 -9.45 8.07 -17.05
N TYR A 77 -8.24 7.55 -16.81
CA TYR A 77 -7.12 7.71 -17.74
C TYR A 77 -7.41 7.04 -19.08
N ALA A 78 -8.04 5.85 -19.07
CA ALA A 78 -8.47 5.18 -20.29
C ALA A 78 -9.55 5.95 -21.06
N LEU A 79 -10.51 6.57 -20.38
CA LEU A 79 -11.51 7.44 -21.03
C LEU A 79 -10.84 8.65 -21.70
N GLY A 80 -9.89 9.28 -21.03
CA GLY A 80 -9.15 10.41 -21.60
C GLY A 80 -8.22 10.02 -22.74
N ALA A 81 -7.55 8.86 -22.62
CA ALA A 81 -6.72 8.30 -23.69
C ALA A 81 -7.56 7.94 -24.91
N TYR A 82 -8.71 7.28 -24.72
CA TYR A 82 -9.64 6.98 -25.80
C TYR A 82 -10.10 8.26 -26.50
N THR A 83 -10.49 9.29 -25.74
CA THR A 83 -10.89 10.59 -26.31
C THR A 83 -9.79 11.21 -27.17
N ALA A 84 -8.53 11.11 -26.74
CA ALA A 84 -7.39 11.65 -27.48
C ALA A 84 -7.07 10.89 -28.78
N TYR A 85 -7.38 9.59 -28.84
CA TYR A 85 -6.91 8.68 -29.89
C TYR A 85 -8.00 8.03 -30.74
N ALA A 86 -9.28 8.16 -30.38
CA ALA A 86 -10.41 7.50 -31.05
C ALA A 86 -10.56 7.85 -32.54
N ILE A 87 -10.09 9.04 -32.95
CA ILE A 87 -10.10 9.46 -34.36
C ILE A 87 -9.02 8.75 -35.18
N LEU A 88 -7.92 8.36 -34.54
CA LEU A 88 -6.74 7.79 -35.20
C LEU A 88 -6.72 6.26 -35.19
N PHE A 89 -7.32 5.64 -34.17
CA PHE A 89 -7.25 4.19 -33.96
C PHE A 89 -8.63 3.60 -33.68
N LEU A 90 -8.90 2.44 -34.29
CA LEU A 90 -10.07 1.63 -33.96
C LEU A 90 -9.80 0.84 -32.68
N ILE A 91 -10.21 1.38 -31.53
CA ILE A 91 -10.03 0.76 -30.22
C ILE A 91 -11.30 0.01 -29.83
N THR A 92 -11.19 -1.26 -29.46
CA THR A 92 -12.32 -2.07 -28.97
C THR A 92 -12.05 -2.72 -27.62
N ASN A 93 -10.77 -2.96 -27.29
CA ASN A 93 -10.33 -3.56 -26.03
C ASN A 93 -9.41 -2.63 -25.26
N ILE A 94 -9.58 -2.59 -23.94
CA ILE A 94 -8.82 -1.73 -23.03
C ILE A 94 -8.11 -2.63 -22.01
N LYS A 95 -6.82 -2.40 -21.82
CA LYS A 95 -6.03 -3.06 -20.78
C LYS A 95 -5.44 -2.04 -19.83
N LEU A 96 -5.82 -2.14 -18.56
CA LEU A 96 -5.33 -1.30 -17.48
C LEU A 96 -4.24 -2.05 -16.75
N VAL A 97 -3.09 -1.40 -16.57
CA VAL A 97 -1.94 -2.00 -15.92
C VAL A 97 -1.37 -1.08 -14.86
N ILE A 98 -1.12 -1.63 -13.69
CA ILE A 98 -0.40 -0.96 -12.61
C ILE A 98 0.87 -1.76 -12.32
N VAL A 99 2.02 -1.10 -12.42
CA VAL A 99 3.34 -1.69 -12.14
C VAL A 99 3.87 -1.13 -10.82
N GLN A 100 4.08 -2.01 -9.83
CA GLN A 100 4.62 -1.70 -8.51
C GLN A 100 5.92 -2.45 -8.22
N PRO A 101 7.08 -1.96 -8.69
CA PRO A 101 8.33 -2.71 -8.63
C PRO A 101 8.84 -2.93 -7.20
N ARG A 102 8.49 -2.07 -6.24
CA ARG A 102 8.94 -2.22 -4.84
C ARG A 102 8.22 -3.33 -4.09
N LEU A 103 7.08 -3.79 -4.62
CA LEU A 103 6.31 -4.90 -4.10
C LEU A 103 6.42 -6.14 -5.02
N ASP A 104 7.30 -6.08 -6.03
CA ASP A 104 7.38 -7.09 -7.10
C ASP A 104 5.98 -7.45 -7.67
N SER A 105 5.11 -6.44 -7.82
CA SER A 105 3.70 -6.62 -8.15
C SER A 105 3.35 -5.95 -9.47
N ILE A 106 2.69 -6.70 -10.35
CA ILE A 106 2.09 -6.21 -11.60
C ILE A 106 0.62 -6.63 -11.56
N SER A 107 -0.28 -5.66 -11.65
CA SER A 107 -1.72 -5.91 -11.67
C SER A 107 -2.28 -5.50 -13.01
N GLU A 108 -3.02 -6.41 -13.65
CA GLU A 108 -3.61 -6.20 -14.97
C GLU A 108 -5.12 -6.42 -14.90
N TRP A 109 -5.86 -5.66 -15.69
CA TRP A 109 -7.28 -5.87 -15.91
C TRP A 109 -7.69 -5.47 -17.31
N GLU A 110 -8.56 -6.27 -17.92
CA GLU A 110 -9.07 -6.05 -19.27
C GLU A 110 -10.59 -5.83 -19.24
N LEU A 111 -11.04 -4.89 -20.06
CA LEU A 111 -12.46 -4.59 -20.27
C LEU A 111 -12.72 -4.15 -21.71
N SER A 112 -13.97 -4.28 -22.16
CA SER A 112 -14.38 -3.79 -23.47
C SER A 112 -14.54 -2.27 -23.46
N LEU A 113 -14.40 -1.63 -24.63
CA LEU A 113 -14.65 -0.20 -24.77
C LEU A 113 -16.08 0.18 -24.37
N ALA A 114 -17.08 -0.65 -24.72
CA ALA A 114 -18.47 -0.38 -24.38
C ALA A 114 -18.68 -0.35 -22.85
N ASP A 115 -18.07 -1.28 -22.11
CA ASP A 115 -18.13 -1.30 -20.66
C ASP A 115 -17.44 -0.08 -20.04
N LEU A 116 -16.30 0.35 -20.59
CA LEU A 116 -15.59 1.55 -20.14
C LEU A 116 -16.45 2.81 -20.34
N LEU A 117 -17.07 2.96 -21.51
CA LEU A 117 -17.93 4.11 -21.82
C LEU A 117 -19.19 4.11 -20.95
N ALA A 118 -19.83 2.95 -20.77
CA ALA A 118 -21.00 2.81 -19.90
C ALA A 118 -20.67 3.18 -18.44
N TRP A 119 -19.49 2.74 -17.95
CA TRP A 119 -19.00 3.17 -16.64
C TRP A 119 -18.77 4.68 -16.60
N GLY A 120 -18.14 5.26 -17.62
CA GLY A 120 -17.94 6.71 -17.74
C GLY A 120 -19.24 7.50 -17.63
N GLU A 121 -20.29 7.08 -18.33
CA GLU A 121 -21.61 7.71 -18.22
C GLU A 121 -22.21 7.58 -16.81
N SER A 122 -22.03 6.42 -16.15
CA SER A 122 -22.57 6.19 -14.81
C SER A 122 -21.97 7.09 -13.73
N ILE A 123 -20.72 7.56 -13.91
CA ILE A 123 -20.01 8.36 -12.90
C ILE A 123 -20.21 9.87 -13.06
N LYS A 124 -20.69 10.35 -14.21
CA LYS A 124 -20.94 11.79 -14.45
C LYS A 124 -21.71 12.48 -13.32
N PRO A 125 -22.88 11.98 -12.86
CA PRO A 125 -23.61 12.64 -11.77
C PRO A 125 -22.83 12.65 -10.45
N ILE A 126 -22.01 11.62 -10.20
CA ILE A 126 -21.18 11.51 -8.99
C ILE A 126 -20.06 12.56 -9.06
N ALA A 127 -19.39 12.67 -10.21
CA ALA A 127 -18.32 13.63 -10.43
C ALA A 127 -18.83 15.08 -10.33
N GLU A 128 -20.01 15.37 -10.89
CA GLU A 128 -20.67 16.67 -10.80
C GLU A 128 -21.01 17.04 -9.33
N LYS A 129 -21.60 16.12 -8.57
CA LYS A 129 -21.90 16.31 -7.15
C LYS A 129 -20.62 16.56 -6.33
N ALA A 130 -19.55 15.82 -6.64
CA ALA A 130 -18.26 16.00 -6.00
C ALA A 130 -17.62 17.37 -6.33
N PHE A 131 -17.71 17.81 -7.59
CA PHE A 131 -17.18 19.09 -8.05
C PHE A 131 -17.87 20.28 -7.37
N LYS A 132 -19.19 20.19 -7.15
CA LYS A 132 -19.97 21.19 -6.40
C LYS A 132 -19.73 21.17 -4.89
N GLY A 133 -19.00 20.17 -4.38
CA GLY A 133 -18.83 19.99 -2.93
C GLY A 133 -20.09 19.52 -2.20
N GLU A 134 -21.06 18.97 -2.93
CA GLU A 134 -22.34 18.49 -2.38
C GLU A 134 -22.28 17.02 -1.92
N GLY A 135 -21.07 16.43 -1.90
CA GLY A 135 -20.83 15.05 -1.47
C GLY A 135 -21.14 14.82 0.00
N GLU A 136 -21.46 13.57 0.33
CA GLU A 136 -21.64 13.15 1.71
C GLU A 136 -20.31 12.72 2.34
N TYR A 137 -20.13 13.02 3.62
CA TYR A 137 -18.98 12.52 4.37
C TYR A 137 -19.24 11.07 4.79
N ILE A 138 -18.35 10.17 4.35
CA ILE A 138 -18.42 8.74 4.62
C ILE A 138 -17.06 8.29 5.14
N GLN A 139 -17.00 7.55 6.25
CA GLN A 139 -15.74 6.93 6.68
C GLN A 139 -15.40 5.73 5.79
N GLY A 140 -14.14 5.59 5.43
CA GLY A 140 -13.67 4.46 4.64
C GLY A 140 -12.15 4.44 4.49
N GLU A 141 -11.63 3.56 3.64
CA GLU A 141 -10.18 3.39 3.46
C GLU A 141 -9.48 4.68 3.05
N HIS A 142 -10.14 5.55 2.27
CA HIS A 142 -9.61 6.85 1.85
C HIS A 142 -9.29 7.79 3.03
N CYS A 143 -9.91 7.58 4.21
CA CYS A 143 -9.61 8.33 5.43
C CYS A 143 -8.16 8.13 5.90
N GLN A 144 -7.46 7.08 5.45
CA GLN A 144 -6.03 6.88 5.76
C GLN A 144 -5.14 7.96 5.13
N PHE A 145 -5.52 8.51 3.97
CA PHE A 145 -4.77 9.56 3.26
C PHE A 145 -5.39 10.96 3.41
N CYS A 146 -6.56 11.06 4.03
CA CYS A 146 -7.23 12.35 4.25
C CYS A 146 -6.44 13.24 5.22
N ARG A 147 -6.23 14.50 4.84
CA ARG A 147 -5.54 15.52 5.66
C ARG A 147 -6.34 15.90 6.91
N ALA A 148 -7.66 15.95 6.78
CA ALA A 148 -8.57 16.22 7.89
C ALA A 148 -8.84 14.98 8.75
N ALA A 149 -8.20 13.83 8.49
CA ALA A 149 -8.56 12.56 9.10
C ALA A 149 -8.46 12.51 10.63
N ALA A 150 -7.65 13.38 11.25
CA ALA A 150 -7.57 13.52 12.70
C ALA A 150 -8.78 14.28 13.28
N ILE A 151 -9.19 15.37 12.63
CA ILE A 151 -10.19 16.33 13.15
C ILE A 151 -11.57 16.23 12.46
N CYS A 152 -11.77 15.25 11.58
CA CYS A 152 -13.00 15.06 10.82
C CYS A 152 -14.18 14.75 11.77
N ARG A 153 -15.22 15.59 11.73
CA ARG A 153 -16.44 15.45 12.55
C ARG A 153 -17.15 14.11 12.30
N LYS A 154 -17.39 13.77 11.03
CA LYS A 154 -18.05 12.51 10.67
C LYS A 154 -17.34 11.28 11.24
N ARG A 155 -16.00 11.28 11.18
CA ARG A 155 -15.17 10.20 11.72
C ARG A 155 -15.22 10.15 13.25
N MET A 156 -15.29 11.30 13.91
CA MET A 156 -15.52 11.37 15.35
C MET A 156 -16.90 10.76 15.69
N ASP A 157 -17.96 11.17 15.00
CA ASP A 157 -19.32 10.70 15.24
C ASP A 157 -19.43 9.18 15.06
N GLU A 158 -18.91 8.62 13.96
CA GLU A 158 -18.95 7.18 13.69
C GLU A 158 -18.09 6.36 14.65
N ASN A 159 -16.90 6.84 15.04
CA ASN A 159 -16.04 6.13 15.99
C ASN A 159 -16.52 6.22 17.44
N LEU A 160 -17.27 7.28 17.79
CA LEU A 160 -17.81 7.51 19.15
C LEU A 160 -19.28 7.08 19.30
N GLN A 161 -19.93 6.62 18.23
CA GLN A 161 -21.24 5.99 18.32
C GLN A 161 -21.13 4.72 19.18
N LEU A 162 -21.43 4.88 20.47
CA LEU A 162 -21.75 3.79 21.37
C LEU A 162 -23.17 3.36 21.01
N GLU A 163 -23.33 2.17 20.43
CA GLU A 163 -24.65 1.56 20.35
C GLU A 163 -25.11 1.29 21.78
N GLU A 164 -26.16 2.01 22.21
CA GLU A 164 -26.92 1.59 23.38
C GLU A 164 -27.58 0.26 23.01
N CYS A 165 -27.01 -0.85 23.49
CA CYS A 165 -27.69 -2.13 23.47
C CYS A 165 -28.93 -2.01 24.38
N GLY A 166 -30.08 -1.66 23.80
CA GLY A 166 -31.35 -1.41 24.50
C GLY A 166 -32.02 -2.67 25.07
N GLY A 167 -31.26 -3.56 25.70
CA GLY A 167 -31.74 -4.81 26.28
C GLY A 167 -30.88 -5.27 27.47
N ILE A 168 -31.23 -6.41 28.06
CA ILE A 168 -30.39 -7.07 29.07
C ILE A 168 -29.11 -7.52 28.35
N THR A 169 -28.02 -6.78 28.52
CA THR A 169 -26.72 -7.12 27.95
C THR A 169 -26.25 -8.45 28.55
N PRO A 170 -26.12 -9.52 27.74
CA PRO A 170 -25.54 -10.77 28.21
C PRO A 170 -24.12 -10.51 28.74
N PRO A 171 -23.65 -11.25 29.76
CA PRO A 171 -22.32 -11.03 30.34
C PRO A 171 -21.17 -11.38 29.38
N LEU A 172 -21.45 -12.13 28.31
CA LEU A 172 -20.50 -12.53 27.28
C LEU A 172 -20.99 -12.04 25.92
N ILE A 173 -20.08 -11.51 25.11
CA ILE A 173 -20.33 -11.13 23.72
C ILE A 173 -20.29 -12.35 22.79
N THR A 174 -21.08 -12.32 21.74
CA THR A 174 -21.10 -13.30 20.64
C THR A 174 -19.92 -13.09 19.67
N ASN A 175 -19.60 -14.09 18.86
CA ASN A 175 -18.51 -13.97 17.86
C ASN A 175 -18.86 -12.93 16.79
N GLU A 176 -20.15 -12.78 16.47
CA GLU A 176 -20.65 -11.75 15.56
C GLU A 176 -20.38 -10.35 16.14
N GLU A 177 -20.68 -10.12 17.42
CA GLU A 177 -20.34 -8.88 18.12
C GLU A 177 -18.82 -8.65 18.18
N VAL A 178 -18.01 -9.70 18.41
CA VAL A 178 -16.55 -9.61 18.36
C VAL A 178 -16.07 -9.08 17.00
N GLY A 179 -16.60 -9.62 15.89
CA GLY A 179 -16.26 -9.16 14.55
C GLY A 179 -16.58 -7.68 14.31
N GLN A 180 -17.79 -7.25 14.72
CA GLN A 180 -18.22 -5.86 14.61
C GLN A 180 -17.38 -4.91 15.48
N ILE A 181 -17.10 -5.31 16.73
CA ILE A 181 -16.27 -4.54 17.66
C ILE A 181 -14.84 -4.43 17.13
N LEU A 182 -14.25 -5.51 16.60
CA LEU A 182 -12.90 -5.48 16.05
C LEU A 182 -12.78 -4.53 14.86
N LEU A 183 -13.76 -4.52 13.96
CA LEU A 183 -13.78 -3.59 12.81
C LEU A 183 -13.81 -2.12 13.28
N ARG A 184 -14.63 -1.81 14.29
CA ARG A 184 -14.71 -0.46 14.90
C ARG A 184 -13.42 -0.11 15.66
N ALA A 185 -12.91 -1.04 16.46
CA ALA A 185 -11.71 -0.84 17.27
C ALA A 185 -10.47 -0.58 16.41
N GLN A 186 -10.30 -1.27 15.27
CA GLN A 186 -9.22 -1.00 14.33
C GLN A 186 -9.31 0.43 13.76
N ASN A 187 -10.51 0.86 13.40
CA ASN A 187 -10.77 2.22 12.90
C ASN A 187 -10.50 3.29 13.96
N LEU A 188 -10.96 3.06 15.19
CA LEU A 188 -10.73 3.92 16.35
C LEU A 188 -9.23 3.99 16.67
N ALA A 189 -8.53 2.87 16.74
CA ALA A 189 -7.08 2.84 17.01
C ALA A 189 -6.28 3.60 15.94
N SER A 190 -6.64 3.43 14.66
CA SER A 190 -6.06 4.20 13.56
C SER A 190 -6.33 5.70 13.69
N TRP A 191 -7.55 6.08 14.10
CA TRP A 191 -7.92 7.48 14.31
C TRP A 191 -7.19 8.10 15.51
N VAL A 192 -7.10 7.38 16.63
CA VAL A 192 -6.36 7.81 17.84
C VAL A 192 -4.91 8.11 17.52
N LYS A 193 -4.21 7.25 16.77
CA LYS A 193 -2.82 7.53 16.33
C LYS A 193 -2.69 8.83 15.54
N LYS A 194 -3.70 9.17 14.72
CA LYS A 194 -3.73 10.45 13.98
C LYS A 194 -4.02 11.62 14.90
N LEU A 195 -4.89 11.47 15.89
CA LEU A 195 -5.15 12.48 16.92
C LEU A 195 -3.92 12.76 17.77
N GLU A 196 -3.18 11.73 18.19
CA GLU A 196 -1.92 11.87 18.92
C GLU A 196 -0.90 12.65 18.09
N SER A 197 -0.76 12.32 16.81
CA SER A 197 0.15 13.02 15.89
C SER A 197 -0.25 14.48 15.69
N TYR A 198 -1.56 14.75 15.55
CA TYR A 198 -2.10 16.12 15.47
C TYR A 198 -1.83 16.90 16.76
N ALA A 199 -2.16 16.31 17.92
CA ALA A 199 -1.97 16.95 19.22
C ALA A 199 -0.49 17.24 19.52
N LEU A 200 0.41 16.35 19.12
CA LEU A 200 1.85 16.59 19.21
C LEU A 200 2.27 17.78 18.34
N ASN A 201 1.84 17.83 17.08
CA ASN A 201 2.17 18.93 16.18
C ASN A 201 1.61 20.27 16.68
N GLU A 202 0.38 20.31 17.17
CA GLU A 202 -0.20 21.51 17.77
C GLU A 202 0.59 21.97 19.01
N CYS A 203 0.93 21.05 19.91
CA CYS A 203 1.79 21.34 21.05
C CYS A 203 3.15 21.90 20.63
N LEU A 204 3.77 21.35 19.57
CA LEU A 204 5.06 21.82 19.04
C LEU A 204 4.96 23.19 18.35
N ASN A 205 3.81 23.52 17.76
CA ASN A 205 3.51 24.83 17.18
C ASN A 205 3.16 25.88 18.23
N GLY A 206 3.13 25.52 19.53
CA GLY A 206 2.82 26.41 20.64
C GLY A 206 1.33 26.49 20.99
N ASN A 207 0.47 25.73 20.31
CA ASN A 207 -0.94 25.62 20.64
C ASN A 207 -1.16 24.59 21.76
N GLY A 208 -2.00 24.92 22.74
CA GLY A 208 -2.31 24.01 23.85
C GLY A 208 -3.40 22.99 23.49
N ILE A 209 -3.20 21.73 23.84
CA ILE A 209 -4.25 20.69 23.84
C ILE A 209 -4.57 20.33 25.29
N THR A 210 -5.80 20.57 25.73
CA THR A 210 -6.22 20.33 27.12
C THR A 210 -5.96 18.89 27.55
N GLY A 211 -5.24 18.71 28.65
CA GLY A 211 -4.89 17.39 29.20
C GLY A 211 -3.63 16.75 28.59
N TRP A 212 -3.02 17.37 27.59
CA TRP A 212 -1.83 16.84 26.90
C TRP A 212 -0.69 17.86 26.90
N LYS A 213 0.55 17.36 26.88
CA LYS A 213 1.75 18.18 26.70
C LYS A 213 2.78 17.42 25.87
N ALA A 214 3.49 18.13 25.00
CA ALA A 214 4.69 17.60 24.35
C ALA A 214 5.85 17.62 25.35
N VAL A 215 6.58 16.51 25.44
CA VAL A 215 7.80 16.37 26.24
C VAL A 215 8.87 15.70 25.40
N HIS A 216 10.14 15.94 25.73
CA HIS A 216 11.21 15.16 25.15
C HIS A 216 11.03 13.68 25.52
N GLY A 217 11.15 12.81 24.52
CA GLY A 217 11.23 11.38 24.75
C GLY A 217 12.44 11.01 25.59
N LYS A 218 12.53 9.73 25.97
CA LYS A 218 13.68 9.20 26.71
C LYS A 218 14.96 9.43 25.89
N SER A 219 15.83 10.30 26.39
CA SER A 219 17.14 10.54 25.78
C SER A 219 17.98 9.26 25.88
N THR A 220 18.53 8.82 24.75
CA THR A 220 19.56 7.78 24.70
C THR A 220 20.91 8.45 24.57
N ARG A 221 21.91 7.94 25.30
CA ARG A 221 23.28 8.42 25.15
C ARG A 221 23.75 8.08 23.74
N GLN A 222 24.29 9.05 23.04
CA GLN A 222 24.87 8.90 21.71
C GLN A 222 26.31 9.43 21.76
N PHE A 223 27.21 8.81 21.01
CA PHE A 223 28.54 9.37 20.82
C PHE A 223 28.43 10.65 19.99
N THR A 224 29.15 11.69 20.39
CA THR A 224 29.29 12.92 19.58
C THR A 224 30.09 12.65 18.31
N ASP A 225 31.11 11.80 18.42
CA ASP A 225 31.88 11.24 17.32
C ASP A 225 32.21 9.79 17.67
N GLN A 226 31.58 8.86 16.96
CA GLN A 226 31.74 7.43 17.20
C GLN A 226 33.18 6.97 16.92
N ASP A 227 33.85 7.52 15.91
CA ASP A 227 35.19 7.08 15.51
C ASP A 227 36.23 7.54 16.53
N SER A 228 36.14 8.80 16.99
CA SER A 228 37.00 9.30 18.07
C SER A 228 36.78 8.53 19.38
N ALA A 229 35.52 8.18 19.70
CA ALA A 229 35.21 7.37 20.87
C ALA A 229 35.81 5.96 20.76
N PHE A 230 35.69 5.32 19.60
CA PHE A 230 36.20 3.97 19.36
C PHE A 230 37.74 3.95 19.34
N ASN A 231 38.39 4.97 18.76
CA ASN A 231 39.85 5.13 18.82
C ASN A 231 40.36 5.33 20.25
N THR A 232 39.64 6.09 21.08
CA THR A 232 39.97 6.25 22.49
C THR A 232 39.85 4.93 23.24
N LEU A 233 38.81 4.14 22.97
CA LEU A 233 38.64 2.80 23.57
C LEU A 233 39.77 1.84 23.15
N LYS A 234 40.17 1.86 21.86
CA LYS A 234 41.32 1.09 21.35
C LYS A 234 42.63 1.49 22.05
N ALA A 235 42.88 2.79 22.18
CA ALA A 235 44.08 3.32 22.85
C ALA A 235 44.15 2.96 24.34
N ASN A 236 42.99 2.77 24.99
CA ASN A 236 42.87 2.35 26.39
C ASN A 236 42.76 0.82 26.57
N GLY A 237 43.15 0.03 25.58
CA GLY A 237 43.27 -1.42 25.70
C GLY A 237 42.01 -2.22 25.39
N THR A 238 40.97 -1.60 24.83
CA THR A 238 39.80 -2.34 24.33
C THR A 238 40.12 -2.93 22.96
N ASN A 239 40.05 -4.25 22.83
CA ASN A 239 40.28 -4.92 21.56
C ASN A 239 39.21 -4.49 20.54
N GLU A 240 39.62 -4.12 19.33
CA GLU A 240 38.74 -3.68 18.24
C GLU A 240 37.64 -4.69 17.92
N VAL A 241 37.92 -5.99 18.06
CA VAL A 241 36.93 -7.05 17.82
C VAL A 241 35.74 -6.96 18.78
N MET A 242 35.93 -6.41 19.98
CA MET A 242 34.87 -6.25 21.00
C MET A 242 34.03 -4.97 20.78
N LEU A 243 34.47 -4.07 19.90
CA LEU A 243 33.75 -2.83 19.61
C LEU A 243 32.61 -3.01 18.59
N TYR A 244 32.61 -4.13 17.87
CA TYR A 244 31.63 -4.41 16.81
C TYR A 244 30.99 -5.78 17.01
N GLU A 245 29.66 -5.81 16.99
CA GLU A 245 28.89 -7.05 17.02
C GLU A 245 28.66 -7.54 15.58
N ARG A 246 29.29 -8.65 15.17
CA ARG A 246 29.03 -9.26 13.86
C ARG A 246 27.75 -10.11 13.94
N LYS A 247 26.66 -9.58 13.39
CA LYS A 247 25.40 -10.31 13.24
C LYS A 247 25.33 -11.00 11.89
N PRO A 248 24.80 -12.23 11.80
CA PRO A 248 24.50 -12.86 10.53
C PRO A 248 23.52 -11.99 9.75
N LEU A 249 23.74 -11.87 8.44
CA LEU A 249 22.85 -11.16 7.55
C LEU A 249 21.53 -11.92 7.42
N THR A 250 20.42 -11.20 7.35
CA THR A 250 19.12 -11.80 7.04
C THR A 250 19.08 -12.28 5.59
N ILE A 251 18.13 -13.16 5.26
CA ILE A 251 17.91 -13.64 3.87
C ILE A 251 17.81 -12.45 2.90
N THR A 252 17.04 -11.42 3.25
CA THR A 252 16.88 -10.21 2.42
C THR A 252 18.21 -9.46 2.23
N GLN A 253 19.02 -9.34 3.29
CA GLN A 253 20.34 -8.69 3.18
C GLN A 253 21.31 -9.50 2.31
N LEU A 254 21.22 -10.83 2.34
CA LEU A 254 22.00 -11.71 1.47
C LEU A 254 21.53 -11.60 0.02
N GLU A 255 20.22 -11.59 -0.24
CA GLU A 255 19.63 -11.38 -1.56
C GLU A 255 20.06 -10.05 -2.20
N ASP A 256 20.16 -8.99 -1.39
CA ASP A 256 20.64 -7.68 -1.83
C ASP A 256 22.15 -7.69 -2.11
N LEU A 257 22.93 -8.44 -1.32
CA LEU A 257 24.38 -8.52 -1.47
C LEU A 257 24.82 -9.26 -2.73
N ILE A 258 24.22 -10.43 -3.01
CA ILE A 258 24.64 -11.31 -4.11
C ILE A 258 23.69 -11.30 -5.31
N GLY A 259 22.54 -10.65 -5.17
CA GLY A 259 21.49 -10.56 -6.18
C GLY A 259 20.52 -11.75 -6.14
N LYS A 260 19.21 -11.47 -6.17
CA LYS A 260 18.11 -12.47 -6.09
C LYS A 260 18.29 -13.69 -7.00
N ALA A 261 18.75 -13.52 -8.24
CA ALA A 261 18.93 -14.64 -9.19
C ALA A 261 20.02 -15.61 -8.71
N LYS A 262 21.17 -15.08 -8.31
CA LYS A 262 22.31 -15.87 -7.81
C LYS A 262 22.05 -16.43 -6.42
N PHE A 263 21.32 -15.70 -5.57
CA PHE A 263 20.86 -16.19 -4.28
C PHE A 263 19.92 -17.38 -4.44
N LYS A 264 18.97 -17.31 -5.38
CA LYS A 264 18.08 -18.44 -5.69
C LYS A 264 18.86 -19.66 -6.19
N GLU A 265 19.83 -19.47 -7.07
CA GLU A 265 20.68 -20.57 -7.56
C GLU A 265 21.45 -21.27 -6.42
N LEU A 266 22.04 -20.51 -5.49
CA LEU A 266 22.95 -21.03 -4.47
C LEU A 266 22.25 -21.49 -3.18
N CYS A 267 21.20 -20.79 -2.77
CA CYS A 267 20.60 -20.96 -1.44
C CYS A 267 19.25 -21.68 -1.46
N SER A 268 18.64 -21.93 -2.64
CA SER A 268 17.36 -22.65 -2.73
C SER A 268 17.32 -24.02 -2.02
N PRO A 269 18.38 -24.85 -1.99
CA PRO A 269 18.37 -26.11 -1.24
C PRO A 269 18.34 -25.94 0.29
N TYR A 270 18.61 -24.75 0.80
CA TYR A 270 18.76 -24.45 2.23
C TYR A 270 17.65 -23.53 2.78
N ILE A 271 16.62 -23.25 1.97
CA ILE A 271 15.51 -22.38 2.36
C ILE A 271 14.25 -23.22 2.46
N GLU A 272 13.69 -23.27 3.66
CA GLU A 272 12.33 -23.73 3.89
C GLU A 272 11.44 -22.51 4.17
N THR A 273 10.29 -22.44 3.50
CA THR A 273 9.29 -21.40 3.73
C THR A 273 8.12 -22.02 4.47
N PRO A 274 8.20 -22.16 5.81
CA PRO A 274 7.08 -22.67 6.59
C PRO A 274 5.87 -21.73 6.47
N PRO A 275 4.65 -22.25 6.63
CA PRO A 275 3.47 -21.41 6.68
C PRO A 275 3.62 -20.39 7.82
N GLY A 276 3.42 -19.11 7.49
CA GLY A 276 3.53 -18.04 8.47
C GLY A 276 2.54 -18.21 9.62
N LYS A 277 2.87 -17.62 10.78
CA LYS A 277 1.98 -17.64 11.94
C LYS A 277 0.58 -17.13 11.55
N PRO A 278 -0.51 -17.84 11.93
CA PRO A 278 -1.88 -17.40 11.65
C PRO A 278 -2.09 -15.94 12.09
N THR A 279 -2.67 -15.15 11.21
CA THR A 279 -2.93 -13.73 11.44
C THR A 279 -4.39 -13.44 11.12
N LEU A 280 -5.05 -12.67 11.98
CA LEU A 280 -6.42 -12.22 11.75
C LEU A 280 -6.43 -11.13 10.68
N VAL A 281 -7.25 -11.34 9.65
CA VAL A 281 -7.52 -10.39 8.56
C VAL A 281 -9.02 -10.31 8.30
N LEU A 282 -9.44 -9.27 7.57
CA LEU A 282 -10.83 -9.12 7.14
C LEU A 282 -11.19 -10.21 6.13
N GLU A 283 -12.47 -10.56 6.04
CA GLU A 283 -12.98 -11.53 5.06
C GLU A 283 -12.78 -11.10 3.59
N SER A 284 -12.61 -9.79 3.36
CA SER A 284 -12.25 -9.25 2.04
C SER A 284 -10.81 -9.57 1.62
N ASP A 285 -9.96 -10.07 2.52
CA ASP A 285 -8.63 -10.54 2.19
C ASP A 285 -8.72 -11.77 1.27
N LYS A 286 -7.95 -11.77 0.18
CA LYS A 286 -8.01 -12.83 -0.84
C LYS A 286 -7.42 -14.16 -0.36
N ARG A 287 -6.69 -14.18 0.75
CA ARG A 287 -6.06 -15.39 1.28
C ARG A 287 -7.10 -16.35 1.82
N GLU A 288 -6.91 -17.65 1.57
CA GLU A 288 -7.82 -18.69 2.05
C GLU A 288 -7.85 -18.74 3.58
N ALA A 289 -9.07 -18.85 4.13
CA ALA A 289 -9.28 -18.98 5.55
C ALA A 289 -8.75 -20.34 6.05
N ILE A 290 -8.05 -20.31 7.18
CA ILE A 290 -7.56 -21.54 7.82
C ILE A 290 -8.75 -22.25 8.49
N GLN A 291 -9.12 -23.43 8.00
CA GLN A 291 -10.33 -24.12 8.47
C GLN A 291 -10.15 -24.81 9.83
N GLN A 292 -8.98 -25.39 10.13
CA GLN A 292 -8.64 -26.00 11.42
C GLN A 292 -7.11 -26.16 11.54
N ILE A 293 -6.53 -25.73 12.65
CA ILE A 293 -5.15 -26.05 13.03
C ILE A 293 -5.22 -27.00 14.22
N ARG A 294 -4.58 -28.18 14.15
CA ARG A 294 -4.43 -29.04 15.32
C ARG A 294 -3.43 -28.37 16.26
N ALA A 295 -3.71 -28.34 17.57
CA ALA A 295 -2.85 -27.70 18.57
C ALA A 295 -1.39 -28.19 18.55
N ALA A 296 -1.14 -29.42 18.07
CA ALA A 296 0.20 -30.00 17.90
C ALA A 296 1.07 -29.28 16.86
N ASP A 297 0.48 -28.52 15.93
CA ASP A 297 1.19 -27.86 14.84
C ASP A 297 1.61 -26.41 15.19
N ILE A 298 1.16 -25.87 16.32
CA ILE A 298 1.42 -24.48 16.75
C ILE A 298 2.63 -24.37 17.69
N PHE A 299 2.95 -25.42 18.46
CA PHE A 299 3.96 -25.37 19.53
C PHE A 299 5.33 -25.97 19.17
N LYS A 300 5.63 -26.23 17.88
CA LYS A 300 6.95 -26.77 17.48
C LYS A 300 8.09 -25.75 17.45
N ASP A 301 7.82 -24.46 17.69
CA ASP A 301 8.77 -23.37 17.41
C ASP A 301 9.37 -22.68 18.66
N GLU A 302 9.16 -23.20 19.88
CA GLU A 302 9.73 -22.60 21.11
C GLU A 302 10.86 -23.43 21.76
N GLY A 303 11.55 -24.29 21.01
CA GLY A 303 12.54 -25.21 21.60
C GLY A 303 13.80 -25.43 20.78
N ARG A 304 14.63 -24.40 20.56
CA ARG A 304 16.09 -24.60 20.41
C ARG A 304 16.86 -23.28 20.47
N ASN A 305 17.33 -22.92 21.66
CA ASN A 305 18.56 -22.16 21.86
C ASN A 305 19.07 -22.39 23.30
N ASP A 306 19.28 -23.67 23.63
CA ASP A 306 20.22 -24.05 24.69
C ASP A 306 21.26 -24.95 24.03
N ASN A 307 22.44 -24.38 23.80
CA ASN A 307 23.68 -25.14 23.69
C ASN A 307 24.75 -24.30 24.38
N GLU A 308 24.86 -24.51 25.69
CA GLU A 308 26.13 -24.43 26.40
C GLU A 308 27.09 -25.47 25.81
N GLN A 309 28.23 -25.00 25.28
CA GLN A 309 29.59 -25.50 25.55
C GLN A 309 30.61 -24.60 24.85
#